data_AF-A0A0K8T1X6-F1
#
_entry.id   AF-A0A0K8T1X6-F1
#
_cell.length_a   1.000
_cell.length_b   1.000
_cell.length_c   1.000
_cell.angle_alpha   90.00
_cell.angle_beta   90.00
_cell.angle_gamma   90.00
#
_symmetry.space_group_name_H-M   'P 1'
#
loop_
_entity.id
_entity.type
_entity.pdbx_description
1 polymer ?
#
loop_
_entity_poly.entity_id
_entity_poly.type
_entity_poly.pdbx_seq_one_letter_code
_entity_poly.pdbx_strand_id
1 'polypeptide(L)'
;MIAATMHLECLFLGSSEIKQCQALIFAVFDTFFSWSDLKSEVYIKFLLRALMKVAGKPIEKNQSLSVNYATQQAVDYLKTISKCVLDIKSAVNLTNLITTISSLQEDNDDDFTEIDSVTVCERFLRRKWYDFKGNEEKGLGVNQQLCKLLESYFTQGGLTVISSSLRTLSEETKELGNDSYLQSFPQFQKSNLNIFIKSACKSLALVVKKGTEGKDHSAHLKVWETTVTCLQDLVTVVKNEDGIVNLRQFLKGCVPVLKLFHLAACQSAPFYSSTKLRPSLKLSRNCKLSRDTFKTSAIIAR
;
A
#
# COMPACT_ATOMS: atom_id res chain seq x y z
N MET A 1 -12.96 29.78 -36.86
CA MET A 1 -12.00 28.78 -36.37
C MET A 1 -11.33 29.14 -35.05
N ILE A 2 -11.23 30.43 -34.66
CA ILE A 2 -10.62 30.87 -33.38
C ILE A 2 -11.58 30.79 -32.18
N ALA A 3 -12.90 30.95 -32.39
CA ALA A 3 -13.90 30.88 -31.32
C ALA A 3 -14.20 29.45 -30.82
N ALA A 4 -14.00 28.43 -31.66
CA ALA A 4 -14.20 27.03 -31.29
C ALA A 4 -13.04 26.46 -30.45
N THR A 5 -11.82 26.97 -30.66
CA THR A 5 -10.65 26.65 -29.83
C THR A 5 -10.76 27.27 -28.44
N MET A 6 -11.23 28.53 -28.31
CA MET A 6 -11.44 29.16 -27.00
C MET A 6 -12.56 28.52 -26.17
N HIS A 7 -13.64 28.03 -26.82
CA HIS A 7 -14.73 27.36 -26.12
C HIS A 7 -14.35 25.95 -25.60
N LEU A 8 -13.46 25.24 -26.31
CA LEU A 8 -12.86 24.02 -25.79
C LEU A 8 -11.90 24.34 -24.64
N GLU A 9 -11.01 25.31 -24.80
CA GLU A 9 -10.04 25.68 -23.77
C GLU A 9 -10.71 26.04 -22.43
N CYS A 10 -11.84 26.75 -22.42
CA CYS A 10 -12.59 27.05 -21.18
C CYS A 10 -13.24 25.81 -20.52
N LEU A 11 -13.71 24.83 -21.29
CA LEU A 11 -14.22 23.54 -20.75
C LEU A 11 -13.09 22.66 -20.20
N PHE A 12 -11.92 22.70 -20.84
CA PHE A 12 -10.73 21.96 -20.43
C PHE A 12 -10.04 22.57 -19.21
N LEU A 13 -9.98 23.92 -19.10
CA LEU A 13 -9.53 24.60 -17.87
C LEU A 13 -10.44 24.23 -16.69
N GLY A 14 -11.76 24.27 -16.83
CA GLY A 14 -12.67 23.90 -15.73
C GLY A 14 -12.41 22.50 -15.14
N SER A 15 -12.00 21.53 -15.98
CA SER A 15 -11.69 20.17 -15.56
C SER A 15 -10.39 20.06 -14.75
N SER A 16 -9.34 20.82 -15.09
CA SER A 16 -8.07 20.77 -14.37
C SER A 16 -8.17 21.37 -12.97
N GLU A 17 -8.83 22.51 -12.82
CA GLU A 17 -8.92 23.18 -11.52
C GLU A 17 -9.87 22.41 -10.59
N ILE A 18 -10.91 21.75 -11.14
CA ILE A 18 -11.76 20.84 -10.35
C ILE A 18 -10.95 19.66 -9.81
N LYS A 19 -10.12 19.00 -10.63
CA LYS A 19 -9.22 17.92 -10.20
C LYS A 19 -8.26 18.39 -9.10
N GLN A 20 -7.64 19.56 -9.28
CA GLN A 20 -6.74 20.14 -8.28
C GLN A 20 -7.46 20.48 -6.97
N CYS A 21 -8.63 21.11 -7.05
CA CYS A 21 -9.46 21.41 -5.89
C CYS A 21 -9.88 20.14 -5.15
N GLN A 22 -10.29 19.08 -5.85
CA GLN A 22 -10.63 17.80 -5.24
C GLN A 22 -9.45 17.21 -4.46
N ALA A 23 -8.26 17.19 -5.05
CA ALA A 23 -7.05 16.71 -4.38
C ALA A 23 -6.73 17.54 -3.13
N LEU A 24 -6.83 18.87 -3.22
CA LEU A 24 -6.57 19.79 -2.11
C LEU A 24 -7.59 19.63 -0.97
N ILE A 25 -8.87 19.47 -1.30
CA ILE A 25 -9.93 19.25 -0.30
C ILE A 25 -9.60 18.02 0.54
N PHE A 26 -9.27 16.88 -0.10
CA PHE A 26 -8.91 15.67 0.63
C PHE A 26 -7.63 15.86 1.47
N ALA A 27 -6.62 16.55 0.95
CA ALA A 27 -5.38 16.81 1.70
C ALA A 27 -5.59 17.72 2.92
N VAL A 28 -6.47 18.72 2.81
CA VAL A 28 -6.82 19.61 3.93
C VAL A 28 -7.54 18.83 5.01
N PHE A 29 -8.52 17.99 4.64
CA PHE A 29 -9.19 17.13 5.62
C PHE A 29 -8.23 16.12 6.24
N ASP A 30 -7.33 15.52 5.45
CA ASP A 30 -6.33 14.57 5.94
C ASP A 30 -5.41 15.23 6.98
N THR A 31 -4.94 16.44 6.68
CA THR A 31 -4.13 17.25 7.60
C THR A 31 -4.90 17.60 8.87
N PHE A 32 -6.17 17.98 8.75
CA PHE A 32 -7.03 18.28 9.89
C PHE A 32 -7.18 17.05 10.80
N PHE A 33 -7.59 15.91 10.25
CA PHE A 33 -7.81 14.69 11.03
C PHE A 33 -6.52 14.02 11.53
N SER A 34 -5.37 14.35 10.95
CA SER A 34 -4.06 13.90 11.41
C SER A 34 -3.59 14.62 12.69
N TRP A 35 -4.30 15.63 13.16
CA TRP A 35 -3.91 16.37 14.35
C TRP A 35 -4.10 15.53 15.62
N SER A 36 -2.99 15.22 16.28
CA SER A 36 -2.92 14.30 17.44
C SER A 36 -3.83 14.70 18.61
N ASP A 37 -4.05 15.99 18.82
CA ASP A 37 -4.83 16.48 19.98
C ASP A 37 -6.34 16.34 19.78
N LEU A 38 -6.81 15.97 18.58
CA LEU A 38 -8.24 15.80 18.30
C LEU A 38 -8.93 14.75 19.18
N LYS A 39 -8.18 13.75 19.66
CA LYS A 39 -8.69 12.72 20.59
C LYS A 39 -8.75 13.19 22.05
N SER A 40 -8.23 14.37 22.37
CA SER A 40 -8.29 14.88 23.74
C SER A 40 -9.72 15.19 24.19
N GLU A 41 -9.99 15.11 25.50
CA GLU A 41 -11.29 15.44 26.08
C GLU A 41 -11.77 16.86 25.73
N VAL A 42 -10.84 17.77 25.46
CA VAL A 42 -11.11 19.16 25.05
C VAL A 42 -11.69 19.21 23.64
N TYR A 43 -11.16 18.41 22.71
CA TYR A 43 -11.49 18.49 21.28
C TYR A 43 -12.44 17.39 20.79
N ILE A 44 -12.72 16.38 21.61
CA ILE A 44 -13.54 15.21 21.23
C ILE A 44 -14.92 15.59 20.66
N LYS A 45 -15.57 16.62 21.22
CA LYS A 45 -16.87 17.12 20.74
C LYS A 45 -16.77 17.73 19.34
N PHE A 46 -15.66 18.41 19.03
CA PHE A 46 -15.41 18.97 17.70
C PHE A 46 -15.06 17.88 16.70
N LEU A 47 -14.30 16.87 17.12
CA LEU A 47 -13.98 15.71 16.30
C LEU A 47 -15.25 14.97 15.86
N LEU A 48 -16.13 14.61 16.82
CA LEU A 48 -17.41 13.96 16.52
C LEU A 48 -18.25 14.80 15.55
N ARG A 49 -18.31 16.12 15.76
CA ARG A 49 -19.03 17.03 14.87
C ARG A 49 -18.43 17.09 13.47
N ALA A 50 -17.11 17.07 13.35
CA ALA A 50 -16.43 17.06 12.06
C ALA A 50 -16.68 15.75 11.32
N LEU A 51 -16.52 14.60 11.98
CA LEU A 51 -16.76 13.28 11.39
C LEU A 51 -18.21 13.11 10.90
N MET A 52 -19.19 13.50 11.72
CA MET A 52 -20.60 13.41 11.31
C MET A 52 -20.95 14.38 10.17
N LYS A 53 -20.31 15.55 10.12
CA LYS A 53 -20.43 16.45 8.97
C LYS A 53 -19.83 15.84 7.71
N VAL A 54 -18.67 15.19 7.80
CA VAL A 54 -18.10 14.43 6.68
C VAL A 54 -19.06 13.35 6.23
N ALA A 55 -19.67 12.62 7.16
CA ALA A 55 -20.67 11.59 6.86
C ALA A 55 -21.98 12.13 6.25
N GLY A 56 -22.17 13.46 6.19
CA GLY A 56 -23.42 14.08 5.76
C GLY A 56 -24.60 13.81 6.70
N LYS A 57 -24.34 13.43 7.96
CA LYS A 57 -25.36 13.06 8.95
C LYS A 57 -25.56 14.17 9.99
N PRO A 58 -26.81 14.53 10.32
CA PRO A 58 -27.07 15.45 11.41
C PRO A 58 -26.72 14.80 12.76
N ILE A 59 -26.30 15.62 13.73
CA ILE A 59 -26.18 15.18 15.14
C ILE A 59 -27.45 15.61 15.84
N GLU A 60 -28.22 14.64 16.35
CA GLU A 60 -29.40 14.91 17.14
C GLU A 60 -29.01 15.42 18.54
N LYS A 61 -29.77 16.39 19.05
CA LYS A 61 -29.61 16.87 20.43
C LYS A 61 -30.02 15.71 21.34
N ASN A 62 -29.07 15.09 22.04
CA ASN A 62 -29.18 13.96 23.00
C ASN A 62 -28.68 12.60 22.50
N GLN A 63 -28.15 12.48 21.29
CA GLN A 63 -27.50 11.24 20.86
C GLN A 63 -26.08 11.14 21.45
N SER A 64 -25.82 10.11 22.27
CA SER A 64 -24.45 9.72 22.61
C SER A 64 -23.83 9.05 21.39
N LEU A 65 -22.79 9.66 20.82
CA LEU A 65 -22.06 9.14 19.67
C LEU A 65 -20.66 8.73 20.11
N SER A 66 -20.27 7.49 19.79
CA SER A 66 -18.89 7.04 19.91
C SER A 66 -18.03 7.58 18.76
N VAL A 67 -16.72 7.68 18.99
CA VAL A 67 -15.77 8.03 17.93
C VAL A 67 -15.73 6.94 16.87
N ASN A 68 -15.84 5.68 17.29
CA ASN A 68 -15.85 4.53 16.39
C ASN A 68 -17.04 4.57 15.42
N TYR A 69 -18.25 4.82 15.93
CA TYR A 69 -19.43 4.98 15.09
C TYR A 69 -19.27 6.16 14.12
N ALA A 70 -18.88 7.34 14.61
CA ALA A 70 -18.74 8.52 13.77
C ALA A 70 -17.67 8.34 12.67
N THR A 71 -16.57 7.65 13.02
CA THR A 71 -15.49 7.27 12.10
C THR A 71 -16.00 6.33 11.02
N GLN A 72 -16.74 5.30 11.39
CA GLN A 72 -17.34 4.36 10.44
C GLN A 72 -18.26 5.09 9.45
N GLN A 73 -19.15 5.96 9.95
CA GLN A 73 -20.05 6.73 9.09
C GLN A 73 -19.31 7.67 8.12
N ALA A 74 -18.25 8.33 8.59
CA ALA A 74 -17.43 9.19 7.75
C ALA A 74 -16.73 8.39 6.65
N VAL A 75 -16.13 7.24 7.01
CA VAL A 75 -15.46 6.39 6.03
C VAL A 75 -16.44 5.82 5.00
N ASP A 76 -17.61 5.34 5.43
CA ASP A 76 -18.60 4.79 4.50
C ASP A 76 -19.04 5.82 3.46
N TYR A 77 -19.22 7.07 3.88
CA TYR A 77 -19.47 8.17 2.95
C TYR A 77 -18.29 8.42 2.01
N LEU A 78 -17.05 8.50 2.51
CA LEU A 78 -15.84 8.67 1.68
C LEU A 78 -15.65 7.53 0.67
N LYS A 79 -15.99 6.29 1.04
CA LYS A 79 -16.01 5.15 0.12
C LYS A 79 -16.98 5.37 -1.05
N THR A 80 -18.12 6.02 -0.82
CA THR A 80 -19.04 6.38 -1.93
C THR A 80 -18.43 7.40 -2.89
N ILE A 81 -17.67 8.37 -2.36
CA ILE A 81 -16.99 9.42 -3.14
C ILE A 81 -15.89 8.84 -4.04
N SER A 82 -15.32 7.69 -3.72
CA SER A 82 -14.27 7.04 -4.54
C SER A 82 -14.65 6.90 -6.02
N LYS A 83 -15.94 6.75 -6.34
CA LYS A 83 -16.45 6.66 -7.73
C LYS A 83 -16.32 7.97 -8.51
N CYS A 84 -16.25 9.10 -7.81
CA CYS A 84 -16.21 10.46 -8.37
C CYS A 84 -14.78 11.05 -8.39
N VAL A 85 -13.77 10.25 -8.06
CA VAL A 85 -12.37 10.71 -8.06
C VAL A 85 -11.85 10.75 -9.50
N LEU A 86 -11.36 11.92 -9.93
CA LEU A 86 -11.06 12.24 -11.34
C LEU A 86 -9.58 12.10 -11.73
N ASP A 87 -8.67 12.11 -10.77
CA ASP A 87 -7.22 12.01 -11.00
C ASP A 87 -6.51 11.18 -9.91
N ILE A 88 -5.31 10.71 -10.24
CA ILE A 88 -4.59 9.76 -9.38
C ILE A 88 -4.11 10.39 -8.07
N LYS A 89 -3.83 11.70 -8.06
CA LYS A 89 -3.41 12.42 -6.85
C LYS A 89 -4.59 12.56 -5.89
N SER A 90 -5.78 12.89 -6.39
CA SER A 90 -7.01 12.86 -5.59
C SER A 90 -7.28 11.47 -5.00
N ALA A 91 -6.99 10.40 -5.76
CA ALA A 91 -7.12 9.02 -5.29
C ALA A 91 -6.23 8.73 -4.08
N VAL A 92 -4.94 9.08 -4.18
CA VAL A 92 -3.98 8.93 -3.08
C VAL A 92 -4.44 9.72 -1.86
N ASN A 93 -4.85 10.99 -2.05
CA ASN A 93 -5.26 11.84 -0.94
C ASN A 93 -6.54 11.33 -0.27
N LEU A 94 -7.49 10.76 -1.01
CA LEU A 94 -8.67 10.12 -0.44
C LEU A 94 -8.32 8.85 0.35
N THR A 95 -7.43 8.00 -0.19
CA THR A 95 -6.94 6.82 0.52
C THR A 95 -6.23 7.20 1.82
N ASN A 96 -5.40 8.24 1.81
CA ASN A 96 -4.73 8.75 3.00
C ASN A 96 -5.77 9.24 4.02
N LEU A 97 -6.72 10.08 3.59
CA LEU A 97 -7.79 10.58 4.45
C LEU A 97 -8.58 9.45 5.11
N ILE A 98 -8.96 8.41 4.34
CA ILE A 98 -9.64 7.23 4.87
C ILE A 98 -8.76 6.55 5.92
N THR A 99 -7.47 6.35 5.64
CA THR A 99 -6.53 5.71 6.58
C THR A 99 -6.38 6.52 7.88
N THR A 100 -6.24 7.84 7.75
CA THR A 100 -6.13 8.78 8.87
C THR A 100 -7.39 8.73 9.73
N ILE A 101 -8.57 8.83 9.12
CA ILE A 101 -9.84 8.72 9.84
C ILE A 101 -9.99 7.34 10.50
N SER A 102 -9.63 6.25 9.82
CA SER A 102 -9.65 4.90 10.41
C SER A 102 -8.74 4.76 11.63
N SER A 103 -7.57 5.42 11.64
CA SER A 103 -6.68 5.44 12.81
C SER A 103 -7.26 6.16 14.03
N LEU A 104 -8.37 6.88 13.85
CA LEU A 104 -9.07 7.53 14.95
C LEU A 104 -9.87 6.55 15.80
N GLN A 105 -10.17 5.34 15.30
CA GLN A 105 -10.84 4.32 16.08
C GLN A 105 -10.01 3.89 17.29
N GLU A 106 -10.71 3.42 18.33
CA GLU A 106 -10.13 2.85 19.54
C GLU A 106 -10.56 1.39 19.66
N ASP A 107 -9.59 0.48 19.80
CA ASP A 107 -9.83 -0.97 19.83
C ASP A 107 -10.66 -1.44 21.05
N ASN A 108 -10.76 -0.61 22.09
CA ASN A 108 -11.43 -0.93 23.36
C ASN A 108 -12.89 -0.45 23.44
N ASP A 109 -13.44 0.07 22.35
CA ASP A 109 -14.81 0.58 22.28
C ASP A 109 -15.71 -0.44 21.55
N ASP A 110 -16.89 -0.72 22.11
CA ASP A 110 -17.85 -1.73 21.63
C ASP A 110 -18.30 -1.51 20.17
N ASP A 111 -18.19 -0.28 19.66
CA ASP A 111 -18.51 0.07 18.27
C ASP A 111 -17.34 -0.16 17.29
N PHE A 112 -16.23 -0.74 17.74
CA PHE A 112 -15.07 -1.01 16.87
C PHE A 112 -15.45 -1.94 15.71
N THR A 113 -15.19 -1.48 14.49
CA THR A 113 -15.39 -2.26 13.27
C THR A 113 -14.16 -2.09 12.39
N GLU A 114 -13.60 -3.20 11.92
CA GLU A 114 -12.46 -3.16 11.00
C GLU A 114 -12.87 -2.49 9.69
N ILE A 115 -12.20 -1.37 9.39
CA ILE A 115 -12.47 -0.61 8.17
C ILE A 115 -11.72 -1.22 7.00
N ASP A 116 -12.46 -1.87 6.10
CA ASP A 116 -11.94 -2.30 4.81
C ASP A 116 -11.67 -1.10 3.89
N SER A 117 -10.44 -0.60 3.91
CA SER A 117 -9.92 0.44 3.01
C SER A 117 -9.24 -0.15 1.75
N VAL A 118 -9.03 -1.47 1.74
CA VAL A 118 -8.35 -2.21 0.68
C VAL A 118 -9.14 -2.14 -0.61
N THR A 119 -10.46 -2.30 -0.55
CA THR A 119 -11.35 -2.25 -1.73
C THR A 119 -11.32 -0.90 -2.45
N VAL A 120 -11.08 0.21 -1.74
CA VAL A 120 -10.91 1.53 -2.36
C VAL A 120 -9.60 1.61 -3.13
N CYS A 121 -8.50 1.17 -2.50
CA CYS A 121 -7.20 1.12 -3.15
C CYS A 121 -7.21 0.20 -4.38
N GLU A 122 -7.85 -0.96 -4.27
CA GLU A 122 -8.02 -1.90 -5.37
C GLU A 122 -8.75 -1.26 -6.55
N ARG A 123 -9.88 -0.58 -6.29
CA ARG A 123 -10.62 0.15 -7.33
C ARG A 123 -9.76 1.17 -8.07
N PHE A 124 -8.88 1.87 -7.34
CA PHE A 124 -7.98 2.85 -7.93
C PHE A 124 -6.82 2.23 -8.72
N LEU A 125 -6.34 1.06 -8.30
CA LEU A 125 -5.28 0.32 -8.99
C LEU A 125 -5.78 -0.44 -10.23
N ARG A 126 -7.06 -0.83 -10.25
CA ARG A 126 -7.72 -1.53 -11.36
C ARG A 126 -8.24 -0.63 -12.49
N ARG A 127 -7.99 0.68 -12.44
CA ARG A 127 -8.40 1.62 -13.49
C ARG A 127 -7.22 2.35 -14.11
N LYS A 128 -7.40 2.79 -15.35
CA LYS A 128 -6.48 3.71 -16.03
C LYS A 128 -6.72 5.16 -15.60
N TRP A 129 -5.66 5.94 -15.63
CA TRP A 129 -5.68 7.36 -15.26
C TRP A 129 -5.39 8.23 -16.48
N TYR A 130 -6.11 9.36 -16.58
CA TYR A 130 -6.06 10.25 -17.73
C TYR A 130 -5.88 11.70 -17.30
N ASP A 131 -5.04 12.41 -18.05
CA ASP A 131 -4.78 13.82 -17.86
C ASP A 131 -6.02 14.65 -18.22
N PHE A 132 -5.92 15.97 -18.13
CA PHE A 132 -7.01 16.88 -18.48
C PHE A 132 -7.33 16.86 -19.99
N LYS A 133 -6.37 16.49 -20.84
CA LYS A 133 -6.54 16.39 -22.30
C LYS A 133 -7.11 15.04 -22.73
N GLY A 134 -7.37 14.13 -21.78
CA GLY A 134 -7.84 12.77 -22.05
C GLY A 134 -6.74 11.81 -22.49
N ASN A 135 -5.47 12.21 -22.42
CA ASN A 135 -4.35 11.30 -22.66
C ASN A 135 -4.09 10.47 -21.41
N GLU A 136 -3.69 9.22 -21.59
CA GLU A 136 -3.27 8.37 -20.48
C GLU A 136 -2.10 9.03 -19.73
N GLU A 137 -2.24 9.19 -18.41
CA GLU A 137 -1.17 9.79 -17.62
C GLU A 137 0.03 8.85 -17.58
N LYS A 138 1.24 9.37 -17.87
CA LYS A 138 2.48 8.60 -17.87
C LYS A 138 3.61 9.38 -17.19
N GLY A 139 4.69 8.67 -16.90
CA GLY A 139 5.93 9.26 -16.38
C GLY A 139 5.99 9.35 -14.86
N LEU A 140 6.95 10.13 -14.38
CA LEU A 140 7.39 10.11 -12.98
C LEU A 140 6.28 10.49 -11.99
N GLY A 141 5.44 11.48 -12.31
CA GLY A 141 4.38 11.95 -11.42
C GLY A 141 3.37 10.86 -11.07
N VAL A 142 2.85 10.17 -12.10
CA VAL A 142 1.92 9.05 -11.95
C VAL A 142 2.57 7.89 -11.21
N ASN A 143 3.81 7.56 -11.59
CA ASN A 143 4.60 6.50 -10.99
C ASN A 143 4.79 6.71 -9.47
N GLN A 144 4.96 7.95 -9.01
CA GLN A 144 5.01 8.27 -7.59
C GLN A 144 3.66 8.03 -6.88
N GLN A 145 2.54 8.41 -7.51
CA GLN A 145 1.21 8.19 -6.92
C GLN A 145 0.83 6.70 -6.92
N LEU A 146 1.15 5.95 -7.97
CA LEU A 146 0.98 4.49 -8.01
C LEU A 146 1.77 3.79 -6.91
N CYS A 147 3.01 4.22 -6.66
CA CYS A 147 3.82 3.70 -5.56
C CYS A 147 3.10 3.88 -4.22
N LYS A 148 2.52 5.06 -3.97
CA LYS A 148 1.77 5.34 -2.73
C LYS A 148 0.50 4.49 -2.64
N LEU A 149 -0.28 4.38 -3.73
CA LEU A 149 -1.48 3.54 -3.76
C LEU A 149 -1.16 2.07 -3.50
N LEU A 150 -0.11 1.53 -4.11
CA LEU A 150 0.33 0.15 -3.88
C LEU A 150 0.78 -0.06 -2.43
N GLU A 151 1.56 0.87 -1.88
CA GLU A 151 2.01 0.78 -0.48
C GLU A 151 0.80 0.77 0.48
N SER A 152 -0.20 1.63 0.26
CA SER A 152 -1.44 1.61 1.05
C SER A 152 -2.23 0.32 0.86
N TYR A 153 -2.44 -0.11 -0.39
CA TYR A 153 -3.16 -1.35 -0.73
C TYR A 153 -2.57 -2.57 -0.04
N PHE A 154 -1.25 -2.74 -0.12
CA PHE A 154 -0.55 -3.88 0.47
C PHE A 154 -0.45 -3.79 1.99
N THR A 155 -0.25 -2.60 2.55
CA THR A 155 -0.15 -2.44 4.01
C THR A 155 -1.50 -2.68 4.69
N GLN A 156 -2.59 -2.19 4.10
CA GLN A 156 -3.95 -2.40 4.61
C GLN A 156 -4.41 -3.85 4.38
N GLY A 157 -4.12 -4.41 3.20
CA GLY A 157 -4.54 -5.77 2.84
C GLY A 157 -3.72 -6.90 3.45
N GLY A 158 -2.52 -6.58 3.95
CA GLY A 158 -1.64 -7.55 4.59
C GLY A 158 -1.10 -8.62 3.64
N LEU A 159 -0.67 -9.75 4.21
CA LEU A 159 0.04 -10.81 3.47
C LEU A 159 -0.85 -11.49 2.43
N THR A 160 -2.15 -11.61 2.69
CA THR A 160 -3.10 -12.25 1.78
C THR A 160 -3.19 -11.48 0.46
N VAL A 161 -3.33 -10.16 0.54
CA VAL A 161 -3.41 -9.28 -0.64
C VAL A 161 -2.07 -9.19 -1.37
N ILE A 162 -0.96 -9.13 -0.65
CA ILE A 162 0.37 -9.16 -1.26
C ILE A 162 0.56 -10.48 -2.02
N SER A 163 0.28 -11.61 -1.38
CA SER A 163 0.47 -12.93 -1.98
C SER A 163 -0.40 -13.15 -3.21
N SER A 164 -1.71 -12.83 -3.13
CA SER A 164 -2.61 -12.98 -4.28
C SER A 164 -2.20 -12.09 -5.44
N SER A 165 -1.84 -10.83 -5.16
CA SER A 165 -1.40 -9.88 -6.19
C SER A 165 -0.10 -10.31 -6.87
N LEU A 166 0.87 -10.84 -6.11
CA LEU A 166 2.15 -11.32 -6.65
C LEU A 166 1.98 -12.59 -7.46
N ARG A 167 1.12 -13.51 -7.02
CA ARG A 167 0.79 -14.71 -7.79
C ARG A 167 0.20 -14.33 -9.16
N THR A 168 -0.82 -13.48 -9.17
CA THR A 168 -1.41 -12.97 -10.42
C THR A 168 -0.37 -12.25 -11.28
N LEU A 169 0.49 -11.43 -10.67
CA LEU A 169 1.56 -10.74 -11.40
C LEU A 169 2.56 -11.73 -12.03
N SER A 170 2.91 -12.81 -11.34
CA SER A 170 3.83 -13.84 -11.83
C SER A 170 3.28 -14.60 -13.05
N GLU A 171 1.96 -14.67 -13.17
CA GLU A 171 1.25 -15.26 -14.31
C GLU A 171 1.19 -14.26 -15.48
N GLU A 172 0.69 -13.04 -15.23
CA GLU A 172 0.52 -12.02 -16.27
C GLU A 172 1.84 -11.57 -16.91
N THR A 173 2.93 -11.56 -16.13
CA THR A 173 4.25 -11.15 -16.64
C THR A 173 4.87 -12.13 -17.64
N LYS A 174 4.39 -13.38 -17.72
CA LYS A 174 4.87 -14.35 -18.73
C LYS A 174 4.47 -13.94 -20.15
N GLU A 175 3.33 -13.27 -20.27
CA GLU A 175 2.70 -12.91 -21.54
C GLU A 175 2.75 -11.39 -21.79
N LEU A 176 3.46 -10.65 -20.94
CA LEU A 176 3.52 -9.20 -21.04
C LEU A 176 4.37 -8.81 -22.26
N GLY A 177 3.73 -8.21 -23.27
CA GLY A 177 4.39 -7.61 -24.43
C GLY A 177 4.99 -6.23 -24.12
N ASN A 178 5.73 -5.66 -25.07
CA ASN A 178 6.40 -4.36 -24.88
C ASN A 178 5.41 -3.18 -24.72
N ASP A 179 4.29 -3.24 -25.45
CA ASP A 179 3.23 -2.22 -25.42
C ASP A 179 1.96 -2.71 -24.70
N SER A 180 2.10 -3.80 -23.95
CA SER A 180 1.00 -4.43 -23.21
C SER A 180 0.99 -3.94 -21.77
N TYR A 181 -0.21 -3.85 -21.21
CA TYR A 181 -0.44 -3.56 -19.80
C TYR A 181 -0.83 -4.85 -19.08
N LEU A 182 -0.58 -4.89 -17.78
CA LEU A 182 -1.14 -5.92 -16.90
C LEU A 182 -2.67 -5.85 -16.92
N GLN A 183 -3.31 -7.01 -16.91
CA GLN A 183 -4.78 -7.09 -16.92
C GLN A 183 -5.34 -6.72 -15.55
N SER A 184 -4.71 -7.21 -14.48
CA SER A 184 -5.15 -6.91 -13.12
C SER A 184 -4.80 -5.50 -12.66
N PHE A 185 -3.77 -4.90 -13.25
CA PHE A 185 -3.28 -3.56 -12.88
C PHE A 185 -3.02 -2.71 -14.14
N PRO A 186 -4.07 -2.15 -14.77
CA PRO A 186 -4.01 -1.58 -16.13
C PRO A 186 -3.10 -0.37 -16.34
N GLN A 187 -2.52 0.20 -15.28
CA GLN A 187 -1.54 1.30 -15.35
C GLN A 187 -0.08 0.81 -15.36
N PHE A 188 0.14 -0.50 -15.21
CA PHE A 188 1.46 -1.10 -15.16
C PHE A 188 1.79 -1.84 -16.45
N GLN A 189 3.02 -1.64 -16.91
CA GLN A 189 3.64 -2.23 -18.09
C GLN A 189 5.12 -2.49 -17.77
N LYS A 190 5.88 -3.07 -18.71
CA LYS A 190 7.31 -3.40 -18.48
C LYS A 190 8.13 -2.22 -17.94
N SER A 191 7.94 -1.03 -18.51
CA SER A 191 8.75 0.16 -18.21
C SER A 191 8.56 0.73 -16.80
N ASN A 192 7.48 0.37 -16.10
CA ASN A 192 7.20 0.86 -14.74
C ASN A 192 6.94 -0.27 -13.73
N LEU A 193 7.14 -1.53 -14.12
CA LEU A 193 6.97 -2.71 -13.27
C LEU A 193 7.87 -2.68 -12.02
N ASN A 194 9.03 -2.03 -12.11
CA ASN A 194 9.95 -1.82 -11.00
C ASN A 194 9.29 -1.11 -9.80
N ILE A 195 8.25 -0.29 -10.04
CA ILE A 195 7.49 0.38 -8.98
C ILE A 195 6.66 -0.62 -8.20
N PHE A 196 6.05 -1.58 -8.90
CA PHE A 196 5.28 -2.65 -8.27
C PHE A 196 6.18 -3.49 -7.37
N ILE A 197 7.31 -3.95 -7.90
CA ILE A 197 8.31 -4.76 -7.17
C ILE A 197 8.79 -4.01 -5.93
N LYS A 198 9.17 -2.73 -6.08
CA LYS A 198 9.61 -1.89 -4.96
C LYS A 198 8.53 -1.77 -3.87
N SER A 199 7.29 -1.49 -4.26
CA SER A 199 6.18 -1.27 -3.33
C SER A 199 5.80 -2.55 -2.60
N ALA A 200 5.78 -3.69 -3.31
CA ALA A 200 5.53 -5.01 -2.75
C ALA A 200 6.61 -5.39 -1.73
N CYS A 201 7.90 -5.24 -2.06
CA CYS A 201 8.98 -5.54 -1.13
C CYS A 201 8.93 -4.67 0.14
N LYS A 202 8.71 -3.37 -0.01
CA LYS A 202 8.61 -2.44 1.13
C LYS A 202 7.44 -2.81 2.04
N SER A 203 6.27 -3.05 1.46
CA SER A 203 5.05 -3.39 2.21
C SER A 203 5.17 -4.76 2.86
N LEU A 204 5.78 -5.74 2.17
CA LEU A 204 6.05 -7.06 2.73
C LEU A 204 6.89 -6.97 4.01
N ALA A 205 7.94 -6.13 4.04
CA ALA A 205 8.73 -5.94 5.25
C ALA A 205 7.90 -5.35 6.41
N LEU A 206 7.02 -4.39 6.14
CA LEU A 206 6.16 -3.78 7.16
C LEU A 206 5.13 -4.78 7.69
N VAL A 207 4.45 -5.48 6.79
CA VAL A 207 3.40 -6.44 7.14
C VAL A 207 3.96 -7.65 7.87
N VAL A 208 5.14 -8.16 7.48
CA VAL A 208 5.82 -9.26 8.19
C VAL A 208 6.23 -8.85 9.58
N LYS A 209 6.76 -7.63 9.74
CA LYS A 209 7.09 -7.09 11.06
C LYS A 209 5.85 -7.07 11.96
N LYS A 210 4.76 -6.41 11.53
CA LYS A 210 3.49 -6.37 12.28
C LYS A 210 2.92 -7.77 12.51
N GLY A 211 3.05 -8.65 11.51
CA GLY A 211 2.52 -10.01 11.52
C GLY A 211 3.26 -10.96 12.48
N THR A 212 4.47 -10.61 12.92
CA THR A 212 5.29 -11.42 13.84
C THR A 212 5.35 -10.84 15.26
N GLU A 213 4.90 -9.61 15.48
CA GLU A 213 4.85 -8.99 16.81
C GLU A 213 3.88 -9.73 17.74
N GLY A 214 4.36 -10.15 18.92
CA GLY A 214 3.51 -10.72 20.00
C GLY A 214 2.84 -12.07 19.73
N LYS A 215 3.14 -12.73 18.60
CA LYS A 215 2.51 -14.00 18.20
C LYS A 215 3.28 -15.24 18.68
N ASP A 216 2.57 -16.38 18.70
CA ASP A 216 3.14 -17.68 19.01
C ASP A 216 3.98 -18.25 17.85
N HIS A 217 4.73 -19.33 18.14
CA HIS A 217 5.65 -19.93 17.18
C HIS A 217 4.94 -20.47 15.92
N SER A 218 3.74 -21.03 16.07
CA SER A 218 2.96 -21.58 14.95
C SER A 218 2.49 -20.48 14.00
N ALA A 219 1.97 -19.37 14.53
CA ALA A 219 1.57 -18.22 13.72
C ALA A 219 2.78 -17.53 13.07
N HIS A 220 3.94 -17.50 13.73
CA HIS A 220 5.19 -17.01 13.13
C HIS A 220 5.58 -17.82 11.90
N LEU A 221 5.54 -19.15 11.99
CA LEU A 221 5.90 -20.03 10.87
C LEU A 221 4.98 -19.80 9.66
N LYS A 222 3.65 -19.66 9.88
CA LYS A 222 2.69 -19.37 8.79
C LYS A 222 2.95 -18.04 8.09
N VAL A 223 3.31 -17.01 8.87
CA VAL A 223 3.71 -15.71 8.33
C VAL A 223 4.95 -15.86 7.45
N TRP A 224 5.96 -16.59 7.91
CA TRP A 224 7.19 -16.81 7.16
C TRP A 224 7.01 -17.69 5.92
N GLU A 225 6.19 -18.74 5.99
CA GLU A 225 5.83 -19.57 4.84
C GLU A 225 5.22 -18.70 3.73
N THR A 226 4.21 -17.90 4.07
CA THR A 226 3.57 -16.98 3.11
C THR A 226 4.57 -15.95 2.57
N THR A 227 5.47 -15.45 3.42
CA THR A 227 6.50 -14.49 3.04
C THR A 227 7.49 -15.09 2.03
N VAL A 228 7.91 -16.33 2.24
CA VAL A 228 8.80 -17.04 1.31
C VAL A 228 8.12 -17.24 -0.04
N THR A 229 6.84 -17.64 -0.04
CA THR A 229 6.05 -17.72 -1.29
C THR A 229 6.00 -16.38 -2.01
N CYS A 230 5.72 -15.28 -1.31
CA CYS A 230 5.74 -13.94 -1.90
C CYS A 230 7.11 -13.59 -2.52
N LEU A 231 8.21 -13.95 -1.86
CA LEU A 231 9.56 -13.74 -2.40
C LEU A 231 9.83 -14.61 -3.64
N GLN A 232 9.33 -15.84 -3.69
CA GLN A 232 9.44 -16.72 -4.86
C GLN A 232 8.64 -16.17 -6.05
N ASP A 233 7.42 -15.67 -5.81
CA ASP A 233 6.60 -15.03 -6.84
C ASP A 233 7.29 -13.77 -7.38
N LEU A 234 7.87 -12.94 -6.50
CA LEU A 234 8.68 -11.78 -6.90
C LEU A 234 9.91 -12.16 -7.73
N VAL A 235 10.62 -13.23 -7.36
CA VAL A 235 11.75 -13.75 -8.17
C VAL A 235 11.26 -14.18 -9.55
N THR A 236 10.10 -14.83 -9.63
CA THR A 236 9.50 -15.24 -10.90
C THR A 236 9.16 -14.02 -11.77
N VAL A 237 8.55 -12.99 -11.20
CA VAL A 237 8.27 -11.72 -11.88
C VAL A 237 9.54 -11.07 -12.43
N VAL A 238 10.60 -10.98 -11.62
CA VAL A 238 11.90 -10.41 -12.04
C VAL A 238 12.55 -11.24 -13.15
N LYS A 239 12.39 -12.56 -13.13
CA LYS A 239 12.91 -13.46 -14.18
C LYS A 239 12.14 -13.33 -15.49
N ASN A 240 10.81 -13.18 -15.43
CA ASN A 240 9.98 -12.98 -16.62
C ASN A 240 10.31 -11.65 -17.30
N GLU A 241 10.57 -10.60 -16.51
CA GLU A 241 10.92 -9.27 -16.99
C GLU A 241 12.35 -8.90 -16.59
N ASP A 242 13.31 -9.52 -17.30
CA ASP A 242 14.75 -9.41 -17.06
C ASP A 242 15.29 -8.00 -17.36
N GLY A 243 15.05 -7.11 -16.41
CA GLY A 243 15.50 -5.73 -16.41
C GLY A 243 16.39 -5.46 -15.20
N ILE A 244 17.56 -4.86 -15.44
CA ILE A 244 18.50 -4.49 -14.36
C ILE A 244 17.86 -3.61 -13.28
N VAL A 245 16.89 -2.78 -13.66
CA VAL A 245 16.14 -1.93 -12.73
C VAL A 245 15.22 -2.78 -11.83
N ASN A 246 14.53 -3.78 -12.39
CA ASN A 246 13.67 -4.71 -11.65
C ASN A 246 14.49 -5.51 -10.64
N LEU A 247 15.60 -6.09 -11.10
CA LEU A 247 16.53 -6.83 -10.24
C LEU A 247 17.08 -5.95 -9.11
N ARG A 248 17.49 -4.72 -9.41
CA ARG A 248 17.98 -3.78 -8.40
C ARG A 248 16.91 -3.45 -7.35
N GLN A 249 15.67 -3.20 -7.76
CA GLN A 249 14.58 -2.92 -6.81
C GLN A 249 14.29 -4.13 -5.92
N PHE A 250 14.27 -5.33 -6.50
CA PHE A 250 14.07 -6.57 -5.75
C PHE A 250 15.19 -6.80 -4.72
N LEU A 251 16.45 -6.77 -5.15
CA LEU A 251 17.60 -7.01 -4.27
C LEU A 251 17.68 -5.98 -3.15
N LYS A 252 17.43 -4.70 -3.43
CA LYS A 252 17.39 -3.66 -2.38
C LYS A 252 16.19 -3.84 -1.46
N GLY A 253 15.04 -4.19 -2.02
CA GLY A 253 13.76 -4.30 -1.32
C GLY A 253 13.66 -5.52 -0.42
N CYS A 254 14.33 -6.63 -0.72
CA CYS A 254 14.28 -7.85 0.08
C CYS A 254 15.18 -7.80 1.33
N VAL A 255 16.19 -6.92 1.38
CA VAL A 255 17.12 -6.81 2.52
C VAL A 255 16.41 -6.65 3.86
N PRO A 256 15.42 -5.75 4.03
CA PRO A 256 14.69 -5.63 5.30
C PRO A 256 13.95 -6.91 5.70
N VAL A 257 13.34 -7.61 4.73
CA VAL A 257 12.64 -8.88 4.98
C VAL A 257 13.63 -9.95 5.46
N LEU A 258 14.78 -10.08 4.79
CA LEU A 258 15.82 -11.04 5.18
C LEU A 258 16.42 -10.73 6.55
N LYS A 259 16.56 -9.45 6.91
CA LYS A 259 16.98 -9.05 8.26
C LYS A 259 15.96 -9.47 9.32
N LEU A 260 14.66 -9.27 9.07
CA LEU A 260 13.60 -9.73 9.97
C LEU A 260 13.63 -11.26 10.11
N PHE A 261 13.86 -12.00 9.02
CA PHE A 261 13.96 -13.46 9.05
C PHE A 261 15.11 -13.94 9.92
N HIS A 262 16.28 -13.31 9.77
CA HIS A 262 17.45 -13.65 10.58
C HIS A 262 17.21 -13.40 12.07
N LEU A 263 16.60 -12.27 12.42
CA LEU A 263 16.26 -11.94 13.81
C LEU A 263 15.27 -12.95 14.41
N ALA A 264 14.23 -13.31 13.65
CA ALA A 264 13.25 -14.30 14.08
C ALA A 264 13.88 -15.69 14.28
N ALA A 265 14.76 -16.12 13.37
CA ALA A 265 15.46 -17.41 13.47
C ALA A 265 16.44 -17.47 14.65
N CYS A 266 17.06 -16.35 15.04
CA CYS A 266 17.92 -16.29 16.22
C CYS A 266 17.13 -16.37 17.54
N GLN A 267 15.89 -15.87 17.58
CA GLN A 267 15.03 -15.93 18.76
C GLN A 267 14.45 -17.33 19.01
N SER A 268 14.29 -18.14 17.97
CA SER A 268 13.84 -19.55 18.09
C SER A 268 14.98 -20.54 18.41
N ALA A 269 16.24 -20.09 18.37
CA ALA A 269 17.41 -20.93 18.63
C ALA A 269 17.57 -21.47 20.08
N PRO A 270 17.03 -20.88 21.17
CA PRO A 270 17.18 -21.46 22.51
C PRO A 270 16.45 -22.80 22.70
N PHE A 271 15.50 -23.14 21.83
CA PHE A 271 14.71 -24.37 21.94
C PHE A 271 15.27 -25.57 21.17
N TYR A 272 16.25 -25.37 20.28
CA TYR A 272 16.85 -26.46 19.50
C TYR A 272 18.03 -27.15 20.22
N SER A 273 18.42 -26.72 21.42
CA SER A 273 19.49 -27.36 22.20
C SER A 273 19.04 -28.56 23.05
N SER A 274 17.75 -28.89 23.13
CA SER A 274 17.24 -30.00 23.95
C SER A 274 16.72 -31.21 23.16
N THR A 275 16.54 -31.11 21.85
CA THR A 275 16.14 -32.26 21.01
C THR A 275 17.34 -32.79 20.26
N LYS A 276 17.87 -33.94 20.70
CA LYS A 276 18.85 -34.76 19.95
C LYS A 276 18.23 -35.22 18.62
N LEU A 277 18.22 -34.33 17.62
CA LEU A 277 18.04 -34.69 16.22
C LEU A 277 19.43 -34.98 15.62
N ARG A 278 19.54 -36.16 15.01
CA ARG A 278 20.76 -36.70 14.40
C ARG A 278 21.38 -35.72 13.40
N PRO A 279 22.72 -35.73 13.24
CA PRO A 279 23.43 -34.74 12.44
C PRO A 279 23.36 -35.08 10.95
N SER A 280 22.47 -34.43 10.22
CA SER A 280 22.54 -34.39 8.75
C SER A 280 22.01 -33.07 8.20
N LEU A 281 22.70 -31.98 8.54
CA LEU A 281 22.79 -30.75 7.73
C LEU A 281 23.86 -29.85 8.36
N LYS A 282 25.10 -29.97 7.87
CA LYS A 282 26.18 -29.04 8.18
C LYS A 282 25.87 -27.69 7.53
N LEU A 283 25.10 -26.86 8.22
CA LEU A 283 24.82 -25.47 7.85
C LEU A 283 25.58 -24.48 8.75
N SER A 284 26.79 -24.84 9.22
CA SER A 284 27.61 -23.95 10.08
C SER A 284 28.91 -23.44 9.47
N ARG A 285 29.13 -23.56 8.15
CA ARG A 285 30.33 -22.98 7.50
C ARG A 285 30.09 -21.91 6.42
N ASN A 286 28.83 -21.62 6.05
CA ASN A 286 28.54 -20.66 4.97
C ASN A 286 28.11 -19.25 5.42
N CYS A 287 28.15 -18.91 6.72
CA CYS A 287 27.89 -17.54 7.18
C CYS A 287 28.96 -16.50 6.76
N LYS A 288 30.05 -16.91 6.10
CA LYS A 288 31.00 -15.98 5.47
C LYS A 288 30.59 -15.53 4.06
N LEU A 289 29.77 -16.31 3.33
CA LEU A 289 29.39 -15.95 1.96
C LEU A 289 28.51 -14.68 1.90
N SER A 290 27.69 -14.42 2.91
CA SER A 290 26.83 -13.21 2.94
C SER A 290 27.63 -11.90 3.09
N ARG A 291 28.82 -11.92 3.71
CA ARG A 291 29.67 -10.71 3.78
C ARG A 291 30.41 -10.43 2.47
N ASP A 292 30.80 -11.47 1.74
CA ASP A 292 31.63 -11.31 0.55
C ASP A 292 30.79 -11.03 -0.70
N THR A 293 29.58 -11.60 -0.83
CA THR A 293 28.66 -11.25 -1.94
C THR A 293 28.16 -9.80 -1.84
N PHE A 294 28.00 -9.26 -0.62
CA PHE A 294 27.61 -7.85 -0.42
C PHE A 294 28.72 -6.84 -0.73
N LYS A 295 29.99 -7.23 -0.65
CA LYS A 295 31.11 -6.37 -1.09
C LYS A 295 31.21 -6.30 -2.61
N THR A 296 30.91 -7.37 -3.32
CA THR A 296 30.98 -7.38 -4.79
C THR A 296 29.86 -6.54 -5.42
N SER A 297 28.67 -6.49 -4.81
CA SER A 297 27.57 -5.63 -5.29
C SER A 297 27.78 -4.13 -5.04
N ALA A 298 28.63 -3.76 -4.07
CA ALA A 298 29.01 -2.36 -3.84
C ALA A 298 30.04 -1.83 -4.85
N ILE A 299 30.75 -2.73 -5.55
CA ILE A 299 31.74 -2.38 -6.58
C ILE A 299 31.09 -2.23 -7.96
N ILE A 300 29.93 -2.85 -8.20
CA ILE A 300 29.17 -2.76 -9.47
C ILE A 300 28.20 -1.54 -9.49
N ALA A 301 28.09 -0.80 -8.38
CA ALA A 301 27.23 0.38 -8.24
C ALA A 301 28.01 1.72 -8.19
N ARG A 302 29.20 1.77 -8.79
CA ARG A 302 29.89 3.01 -9.18
C ARG A 302 29.93 3.13 -10.69
#